data_AF-M6RBK0-F1
#
_entry.id   AF-M6RBK0-F1
#
_cell.length_a   1.000
_cell.length_b   1.000
_cell.length_c   1.000
_cell.angle_alpha   90.00
_cell.angle_beta   90.00
_cell.angle_gamma   90.00
#
_symmetry.space_group_name_H-M   'P 1'
#
loop_
_entity.id
_entity.type
_entity.pdbx_description
1 polymer ?
#
loop_
_entity_poly.entity_id
_entity_poly.type
_entity_poly.pdbx_seq_one_letter_code
_entity_poly.pdbx_strand_id
1 'polypeptide(L)'
;MGSFQDYSIFRKWWKKETPPAKGYTKSYSATTSSGDILQADLNFHDKKVRLTLEIASENGKIYIATIKDGEIIQEKDLSSGRMVPIYSKLAPFQEVFSCLPDPDLLNTLGGLYGISKQPLGHVEEQTHRPWETSTRYD
;
A
#
# COMPACT_ATOMS: atom_id res chain seq x y z
N MET A 1 27.28 -7.35 -0.61
CA MET A 1 26.85 -6.43 0.46
C MET A 1 25.37 -6.13 0.23
N GLY A 2 24.47 -6.86 0.90
CA GLY A 2 23.04 -6.57 0.82
C GLY A 2 22.76 -5.35 1.69
N SER A 3 22.37 -4.24 1.06
CA SER A 3 21.85 -3.09 1.81
C SER A 3 20.63 -3.59 2.58
N PHE A 4 20.71 -3.63 3.91
CA PHE A 4 19.52 -3.84 4.73
C PHE A 4 18.67 -2.58 4.58
N GLN A 5 17.79 -2.55 3.57
CA GLN A 5 16.77 -1.53 3.47
C GLN A 5 15.85 -1.70 4.67
N ASP A 6 15.86 -0.72 5.57
CA ASP A 6 14.93 -0.67 6.69
C ASP A 6 13.53 -0.33 6.16
N TYR A 7 12.82 -1.38 5.72
CA TYR A 7 11.43 -1.30 5.25
C TYR A 7 10.47 -0.75 6.32
N SER A 8 10.90 -0.74 7.58
CA SER A 8 10.21 -0.12 8.72
C SER A 8 9.96 1.38 8.52
N ILE A 9 10.80 2.08 7.74
CA ILE A 9 10.61 3.51 7.42
C ILE A 9 9.39 3.70 6.51
N PHE A 10 9.26 2.88 5.46
CA PHE A 10 8.14 2.97 4.52
C PHE A 10 6.81 2.63 5.19
N ARG A 11 6.82 1.69 6.14
CA ARG A 11 5.63 1.38 6.95
C ARG A 11 5.16 2.58 7.78
N LYS A 12 6.08 3.40 8.31
CA LYS A 12 5.75 4.62 9.06
C LYS A 12 5.17 5.73 8.19
N TRP A 13 5.37 5.67 6.87
CA TRP A 13 4.79 6.65 5.95
C TRP A 13 3.30 6.42 5.73
N TRP A 14 2.85 5.16 5.81
CA TRP A 14 1.45 4.80 5.66
C TRP A 14 0.63 5.24 6.86
N LYS A 15 -0.31 6.15 6.61
CA LYS A 15 -1.33 6.61 7.53
C LYS A 15 -2.66 6.02 7.10
N LYS A 16 -3.38 5.46 8.08
CA LYS A 16 -4.75 5.02 7.86
C LYS A 16 -5.65 6.25 7.81
N GLU A 17 -6.37 6.42 6.72
CA GLU A 17 -7.31 7.51 6.53
C GLU A 17 -8.74 6.98 6.39
N THR A 18 -9.70 7.87 6.64
CA THR A 18 -11.10 7.60 6.35
C THR A 18 -11.28 7.55 4.83
N PRO A 19 -11.90 6.51 4.26
CA PRO A 19 -12.03 6.39 2.82
C PRO A 19 -12.79 7.58 2.23
N PRO A 20 -12.18 8.36 1.31
CA PRO A 20 -12.84 9.51 0.72
C PRO A 20 -13.95 9.07 -0.25
N ALA A 21 -13.88 7.85 -0.76
CA ALA A 21 -14.82 7.31 -1.74
C ALA A 21 -15.89 6.42 -1.09
N LYS A 22 -17.17 6.73 -1.37
CA LYS A 22 -18.32 5.90 -0.95
C LYS A 22 -18.16 4.47 -1.48
N GLY A 23 -18.20 3.51 -0.56
CA GLY A 23 -18.10 2.07 -0.86
C GLY A 23 -16.73 1.45 -0.61
N TYR A 24 -15.68 2.23 -0.31
CA TYR A 24 -14.41 1.69 0.18
C TYR A 24 -14.45 1.56 1.69
N THR A 25 -13.89 0.47 2.21
CA THR A 25 -13.95 0.08 3.62
C THR A 25 -12.73 0.55 4.39
N LYS A 26 -11.57 0.64 3.72
CA LYS A 26 -10.32 1.15 4.29
C LYS A 26 -9.60 2.02 3.27
N SER A 27 -8.88 3.02 3.74
CA SER A 27 -7.96 3.81 2.92
C SER A 27 -6.67 4.06 3.66
N TYR A 28 -5.58 4.08 2.90
CA TYR A 28 -4.24 4.35 3.39
C TYR A 28 -3.61 5.39 2.49
N SER A 29 -2.94 6.36 3.07
CA SER A 29 -2.12 7.33 2.33
C SER A 29 -0.69 7.33 2.84
N ALA A 30 0.26 7.53 1.95
CA ALA A 30 1.66 7.71 2.26
C ALA A 30 2.21 8.87 1.45
N THR A 31 3.07 9.66 2.06
CA THR A 31 3.76 10.76 1.39
C THR A 31 5.24 10.41 1.33
N THR A 32 5.81 10.42 0.13
CA THR A 32 7.25 10.17 -0.06
C THR A 32 8.05 11.41 0.30
N SER A 33 9.36 11.25 0.56
CA SER A 33 10.26 12.38 0.82
C SER A 33 10.39 13.35 -0.37
N SER A 34 10.09 12.89 -1.58
CA SER A 34 10.06 13.70 -2.80
C SER A 34 8.78 14.54 -2.93
N GLY A 35 7.79 14.33 -2.05
CA GLY A 35 6.50 15.02 -2.09
C GLY A 35 5.43 14.29 -2.90
N ASP A 36 5.69 13.06 -3.35
CA ASP A 36 4.67 12.24 -4.03
C ASP A 36 3.66 11.71 -3.02
N ILE A 37 2.39 11.63 -3.41
CA ILE A 37 1.32 11.13 -2.56
C ILE A 37 0.83 9.80 -3.12
N LEU A 38 0.97 8.75 -2.32
CA LEU A 38 0.48 7.40 -2.58
C LEU A 38 -0.79 7.20 -1.78
N GLN A 39 -1.83 6.67 -2.40
CA GLN A 39 -3.05 6.30 -1.70
C GLN A 39 -3.51 4.93 -2.19
N ALA A 40 -4.00 4.12 -1.26
CA ALA A 40 -4.54 2.80 -1.52
C ALA A 40 -5.88 2.66 -0.79
N ASP A 41 -6.96 2.59 -1.57
CA ASP A 41 -8.32 2.40 -1.07
C ASP A 41 -8.74 0.94 -1.29
N LEU A 42 -9.12 0.24 -0.23
CA LEU A 42 -9.63 -1.13 -0.28
C LEU A 42 -11.16 -1.14 -0.10
N ASN A 43 -11.83 -1.81 -1.02
CA ASN A 43 -13.20 -2.26 -0.89
C ASN A 43 -13.19 -3.76 -0.62
N PHE A 44 -13.39 -4.12 0.64
CA PHE A 44 -13.39 -5.51 1.11
C PHE A 44 -14.55 -6.33 0.52
N HIS A 45 -15.72 -5.70 0.31
CA HIS A 45 -16.90 -6.38 -0.23
C HIS A 45 -16.74 -6.78 -1.70
N ASP A 46 -16.19 -5.88 -2.52
CA ASP A 46 -16.02 -6.09 -3.96
C ASP A 46 -14.63 -6.65 -4.32
N LYS A 47 -13.78 -6.90 -3.30
CA LYS A 47 -12.35 -7.21 -3.44
C LYS A 47 -11.67 -6.31 -4.46
N LYS A 48 -11.89 -5.01 -4.30
CA LYS A 48 -11.42 -4.00 -5.24
C LYS A 48 -10.48 -3.04 -4.53
N VAL A 49 -9.30 -2.86 -5.09
CA VAL A 49 -8.31 -1.89 -4.63
C VAL A 49 -8.19 -0.78 -5.66
N ARG A 50 -8.24 0.46 -5.19
CA ARG A 50 -7.92 1.63 -6.00
C ARG A 50 -6.63 2.22 -5.50
N LEU A 51 -5.64 2.26 -6.37
CA LEU A 51 -4.38 2.94 -6.14
C LEU A 51 -4.47 4.31 -6.79
N THR A 52 -4.18 5.35 -6.01
CA THR A 52 -4.02 6.72 -6.50
C THR A 52 -2.57 7.13 -6.25
N LEU A 53 -1.92 7.62 -7.30
CA LEU A 53 -0.52 8.02 -7.27
C LEU A 53 -0.43 9.44 -7.79
N GLU A 54 -0.04 10.38 -6.94
CA GLU A 54 0.27 11.76 -7.29
C GLU A 54 1.78 11.94 -7.33
N ILE A 55 2.33 12.26 -8.51
CA ILE A 55 3.77 12.41 -8.69
C ILE A 55 4.11 13.89 -8.71
N ALA A 56 4.79 14.36 -7.67
CA ALA A 56 5.18 15.77 -7.56
C ALA A 56 6.15 16.16 -8.69
N SER A 57 7.07 15.25 -9.05
CA SER A 57 8.02 15.47 -10.15
C SER A 57 7.37 15.60 -11.52
N GLU A 58 6.13 15.12 -11.71
CA GLU A 58 5.36 15.30 -12.95
C GLU A 58 4.35 16.44 -12.83
N ASN A 59 4.67 17.49 -12.07
CA ASN A 59 3.78 18.64 -11.87
C ASN A 59 2.47 18.25 -11.17
N GLY A 60 2.53 17.29 -10.24
CA GLY A 60 1.37 16.80 -9.50
C GLY A 60 0.41 15.98 -10.36
N LYS A 61 0.90 15.26 -11.37
CA LYS A 61 0.04 14.36 -12.16
C LYS A 61 -0.50 13.25 -11.29
N ILE A 62 -1.79 12.99 -11.47
CA ILE A 62 -2.51 11.97 -10.70
C ILE A 62 -2.80 10.77 -11.60
N TYR A 63 -2.34 9.62 -11.19
CA TYR A 63 -2.58 8.32 -11.82
C TYR A 63 -3.52 7.51 -10.95
N ILE A 64 -4.48 6.82 -11.58
CA ILE A 64 -5.36 5.87 -10.91
C ILE A 64 -5.19 4.51 -11.55
N ALA A 65 -4.93 3.51 -10.72
CA ALA A 65 -5.18 2.11 -11.05
C ALA A 65 -6.33 1.57 -10.21
N THR A 66 -7.25 0.86 -10.86
CA THR A 66 -8.28 0.06 -10.20
C THR A 66 -7.96 -1.40 -10.45
N ILE A 67 -7.77 -2.14 -9.38
CA ILE A 67 -7.51 -3.56 -9.36
C ILE A 67 -8.70 -4.25 -8.71
N LYS A 68 -9.14 -5.38 -9.25
CA LYS A 68 -10.20 -6.21 -8.67
C LYS A 68 -9.76 -7.66 -8.68
N ASP A 69 -9.76 -8.31 -7.52
CA ASP A 69 -9.41 -9.72 -7.33
C ASP A 69 -8.10 -10.15 -8.04
N GLY A 70 -7.07 -9.29 -8.01
CA GLY A 70 -5.79 -9.55 -8.66
C GLY A 70 -5.73 -9.24 -10.16
N GLU A 71 -6.77 -8.64 -10.74
CA GLU A 71 -6.81 -8.20 -12.14
C GLU A 71 -6.88 -6.67 -12.25
N ILE A 72 -6.14 -6.11 -13.22
CA ILE A 72 -6.17 -4.67 -13.50
C ILE A 72 -7.42 -4.35 -14.32
N ILE A 73 -8.35 -3.60 -13.72
CA ILE A 73 -9.61 -3.20 -14.37
C ILE A 73 -9.45 -1.90 -15.15
N GLN A 74 -8.72 -0.94 -14.59
CA GLN A 74 -8.57 0.38 -15.20
C GLN A 74 -7.26 1.01 -14.78
N GLU A 75 -6.50 1.51 -15.75
CA GLU A 75 -5.37 2.40 -15.54
C GLU A 75 -5.64 3.68 -16.32
N LYS A 76 -5.59 4.82 -15.64
CA LYS A 76 -5.78 6.12 -16.29
C LYS A 76 -4.98 7.21 -15.61
N ASP A 77 -4.57 8.16 -16.43
CA ASP A 77 -4.07 9.45 -15.99
C ASP A 77 -5.26 10.38 -15.78
N LEU A 78 -5.47 10.83 -14.56
CA LEU A 78 -6.52 11.80 -14.24
C LEU A 78 -6.23 13.17 -14.84
N SER A 79 -4.95 13.54 -14.94
CA SER A 79 -4.53 14.85 -15.44
C SER A 79 -4.82 15.03 -16.94
N SER A 80 -4.63 13.99 -17.75
CA SER A 80 -4.93 13.99 -19.20
C SER A 80 -6.25 13.32 -19.53
N GLY A 81 -6.88 12.61 -18.59
CA GLY A 81 -8.09 11.82 -18.80
C GLY A 81 -7.91 10.58 -19.70
N ARG A 82 -6.66 10.22 -20.03
CA ARG A 82 -6.35 9.13 -20.97
C ARG A 82 -6.09 7.82 -20.22
N MET A 83 -6.54 6.71 -20.82
CA MET A 83 -6.12 5.38 -20.39
C MET A 83 -4.67 5.18 -20.81
N VAL A 84 -3.79 5.01 -19.83
CA VAL A 84 -2.36 4.82 -20.03
C VAL A 84 -1.86 3.76 -19.07
N PRO A 85 -0.89 2.92 -19.48
CA PRO A 85 -0.26 1.98 -18.56
C PRO A 85 0.48 2.76 -17.48
N ILE A 86 0.11 2.57 -16.22
CA ILE A 86 0.74 3.26 -15.09
C ILE A 86 1.87 2.43 -14.48
N TYR A 87 2.11 1.22 -14.98
CA TYR A 87 3.16 0.32 -14.50
C TYR A 87 4.52 1.02 -14.35
N SER A 88 4.99 1.74 -15.37
CA SER A 88 6.28 2.44 -15.31
C SER A 88 6.36 3.54 -14.26
N LYS A 89 5.19 4.05 -13.84
CA LYS A 89 5.05 5.10 -12.82
C LYS A 89 4.93 4.49 -11.42
N LEU A 90 4.30 3.33 -11.32
CA LEU A 90 4.08 2.62 -10.07
C LEU A 90 5.28 1.75 -9.66
N ALA A 91 6.02 1.20 -10.64
CA ALA A 91 7.21 0.38 -10.42
C ALA A 91 8.21 0.94 -9.38
N PRO A 92 8.61 2.23 -9.40
CA PRO A 92 9.50 2.78 -8.37
C PRO A 92 8.90 2.79 -6.96
N PHE A 93 7.57 2.71 -6.82
CA PHE A 93 6.86 2.69 -5.55
C PHE A 93 6.45 1.27 -5.10
N GLN A 94 6.81 0.22 -5.85
CA GLN A 94 6.43 -1.16 -5.54
C GLN A 94 6.83 -1.58 -4.11
N GLU A 95 8.01 -1.15 -3.65
CA GLU A 95 8.51 -1.46 -2.30
C GLU A 95 7.69 -0.75 -1.23
N VAL A 96 7.28 0.49 -1.48
CA VAL A 96 6.46 1.29 -0.56
C VAL A 96 5.08 0.68 -0.42
N PHE A 97 4.43 0.31 -1.54
CA PHE A 97 3.16 -0.41 -1.52
C PHE A 97 3.29 -1.78 -0.85
N SER A 98 4.41 -2.48 -1.04
CA SER A 98 4.67 -3.77 -0.37
C SER A 98 4.82 -3.65 1.15
N CYS A 99 5.12 -2.46 1.67
CA CYS A 99 5.19 -2.17 3.10
C CYS A 99 3.85 -1.70 3.71
N LEU A 100 2.75 -1.79 2.95
CA LEU A 100 1.41 -1.51 3.46
C LEU A 100 1.10 -2.40 4.68
N PRO A 101 0.53 -1.85 5.76
CA PRO A 101 0.23 -2.62 6.96
C PRO A 101 -1.01 -3.52 6.82
N ASP A 102 -1.70 -3.52 5.67
CA ASP A 102 -2.96 -4.23 5.47
C ASP A 102 -2.79 -5.46 4.53
N PRO A 103 -2.80 -6.70 5.07
CA PRO A 103 -2.57 -7.90 4.27
C PRO A 103 -3.72 -8.20 3.30
N ASP A 104 -4.97 -7.84 3.64
CA ASP A 104 -6.12 -8.03 2.75
C ASP A 104 -5.99 -7.19 1.47
N LEU A 105 -5.50 -5.96 1.61
CA LEU A 105 -5.19 -5.09 0.48
C LEU A 105 -4.12 -5.70 -0.41
N LEU A 106 -3.01 -6.16 0.16
CA LEU A 106 -1.91 -6.81 -0.57
C LEU A 106 -2.35 -8.09 -1.26
N ASN A 107 -3.19 -8.88 -0.60
CA ASN A 107 -3.75 -10.10 -1.18
C ASN A 107 -4.66 -9.77 -2.37
N THR A 108 -5.47 -8.71 -2.27
CA THR A 108 -6.35 -8.24 -3.36
C THR A 108 -5.55 -7.68 -4.54
N LEU A 109 -4.39 -7.09 -4.28
CA LEU A 109 -3.45 -6.67 -5.34
C LEU A 109 -2.84 -7.87 -6.08
N GLY A 110 -2.83 -9.06 -5.48
CA GLY A 110 -2.51 -10.31 -6.18
C GLY A 110 -1.06 -10.44 -6.67
N GLY A 111 -0.15 -9.55 -6.29
CA GLY A 111 1.21 -9.50 -6.83
C GLY A 111 1.39 -8.55 -8.02
N LEU A 112 0.35 -7.80 -8.38
CA LEU A 112 0.41 -6.87 -9.50
C LEU A 112 1.45 -5.77 -9.25
N TYR A 113 2.04 -5.29 -10.35
CA TYR A 113 3.08 -4.26 -10.32
C TYR A 113 4.36 -4.63 -9.53
N GLY A 114 4.59 -5.91 -9.25
CA GLY A 114 5.72 -6.38 -8.44
C GLY A 114 5.52 -6.17 -6.93
N ILE A 115 4.30 -5.83 -6.50
CA ILE A 115 3.97 -5.62 -5.09
C ILE A 115 3.90 -6.98 -4.39
N SER A 116 4.56 -7.11 -3.23
CA SER A 116 4.50 -8.35 -2.44
C SER A 116 3.09 -8.60 -1.91
N LYS A 117 2.65 -9.87 -1.94
CA LYS A 117 1.38 -10.30 -1.31
C LYS A 117 1.44 -10.27 0.21
N GLN A 118 2.64 -10.26 0.77
CA GLN A 118 2.91 -10.23 2.20
C GLN A 118 3.55 -8.89 2.57
N PRO A 119 3.13 -8.28 3.69
CA PRO A 119 3.68 -7.01 4.13
C PRO A 119 5.17 -7.15 4.43
N LEU A 120 6.01 -6.40 3.72
CA LEU A 120 7.44 -6.31 3.98
C LEU A 120 7.67 -5.42 5.22
N GLY A 121 8.61 -5.82 6.09
CA GLY A 121 8.86 -5.10 7.35
C GLY A 121 7.94 -5.51 8.51
N HIS A 122 7.64 -6.81 8.61
CA HIS A 122 7.01 -7.39 9.79
C HIS A 122 7.95 -7.17 10.99
N VAL A 123 7.72 -6.11 11.77
CA VAL A 123 8.05 -6.17 13.20
C VAL A 123 7.16 -7.28 13.71
N GLU A 124 7.77 -8.42 14.01
CA GLU A 124 7.20 -9.45 14.84
C GLU A 124 6.45 -8.72 15.95
N GLU A 125 5.12 -8.72 15.89
CA GLU A 125 4.32 -8.28 17.01
C GLU A 125 4.69 -9.29 18.09
N GLN A 126 5.67 -8.92 18.92
CA GLN A 126 5.95 -9.60 20.16
C GLN A 126 4.63 -9.55 20.89
N THR A 127 3.85 -10.61 20.70
CA THR A 127 2.67 -10.90 21.48
C THR A 127 3.25 -11.14 22.86
N HIS A 128 3.45 -10.06 23.60
CA HIS A 128 3.97 -10.11 24.96
C HIS A 128 2.82 -10.70 25.77
N ARG A 129 2.75 -12.03 25.81
CA ARG A 129 1.74 -12.75 26.56
C ARG A 129 2.03 -12.44 28.03
N PRO A 130 1.17 -11.68 28.72
CA PRO A 130 1.49 -11.19 30.05
C PRO A 130 1.52 -12.29 31.14
N TRP A 131 1.30 -13.55 30.78
CA TRP A 131 1.28 -14.69 31.70
C TRP A 131 2.52 -15.59 31.64
N GLU A 132 3.49 -15.36 30.75
CA GLU A 132 4.71 -16.20 30.65
C GLU A 132 5.73 -15.95 31.77
N THR A 133 5.48 -14.98 32.65
CA THR A 133 6.31 -14.74 33.85
C THR A 133 5.57 -15.13 35.13
N SER A 134 5.15 -16.39 35.21
CA SER A 134 4.80 -16.97 36.51
C SER A 134 5.34 -18.40 36.60
N THR A 135 6.66 -18.49 36.70
CA THR A 135 7.34 -19.69 37.20
C THR A 135 8.20 -19.27 38.38
N ARG A 136 7.57 -19.19 39.56
CA ARG A 136 8.22 -19.59 40.81
C ARG A 136 7.15 -19.74 41.89
N TYR A 137 6.91 -21.01 42.22
CA TYR A 137 6.32 -21.49 43.45
C TYR A 137 7.02 -20.85 44.67
N ASP A 138 6.23 -20.51 45.68
CA ASP A 138 6.56 -20.71 47.10
C ASP A 138 5.35 -21.40 47.75
#